data_AF-A0AAJ1IDA6-F1
#
_entry.id   AF-A0AAJ1IDA6-F1
#
_cell.length_a   1.000
_cell.length_b   1.000
_cell.length_c   1.000
_cell.angle_alpha   90.00
_cell.angle_beta   90.00
_cell.angle_gamma   90.00
#
_symmetry.space_group_name_H-M   'P 1'
#
loop_
_entity.id
_entity.type
_entity.pdbx_description
1 polymer ?
#
loop_
_entity_poly.entity_id
_entity_poly.type
_entity_poly.pdbx_seq_one_letter_code
_entity_poly.pdbx_strand_id
1 'polypeptide(L)'
;MKESYTETVLQAITRTLNEGINERSTMLIIVSVIVLFVIVLTIVLSLRNRNRNISAAEASYQKLIRKYNLTILEMDYIEELAATLKKPSDKYHLLQNSSRFRAAEHKLDEPDEKTGEIIEGLKLKLGFISTQSEDGVISTSDLQQGQQVSVFYGSEELAAEIYSVAEMNITIKCPGQTVPVTAAQELRLIAISDGGFRVFFLRPDKIKGDLFSTPHATAAETEKINTKIHITAEVFRDDDEVSASAFKLVMLSENGAFIRYANDGLSPGDRLRIFFAGDHKKANPVSAEVVKISEEKMLAAVKFTGAHQ
;
A
#
# COMPACT_ATOMS: atom_id res chain seq x y z
N MET A 1 -54.66 49.36 63.35
CA MET A 1 -54.55 49.90 61.97
C MET A 1 -53.16 49.76 61.32
N LYS A 2 -52.11 49.24 61.99
CA LYS A 2 -50.78 49.03 61.35
C LYS A 2 -50.55 47.62 60.77
N GLU A 3 -51.33 46.62 61.15
CA GLU A 3 -51.16 45.23 60.67
C GLU A 3 -51.58 45.01 59.20
N SER A 4 -52.53 45.79 58.69
CA SER A 4 -53.06 45.64 57.32
C SER A 4 -52.02 45.97 56.22
N TYR A 5 -51.07 46.85 56.50
CA TYR A 5 -50.07 47.25 55.50
C TYR A 5 -48.98 46.19 55.32
N THR A 6 -48.57 45.54 56.41
CA THR A 6 -47.57 44.46 56.39
C THR A 6 -48.08 43.22 55.67
N GLU A 7 -49.35 42.84 55.87
CA GLU A 7 -49.95 41.70 55.17
C GLU A 7 -50.09 41.95 53.66
N THR A 8 -50.44 43.18 53.27
CA THR A 8 -50.59 43.55 51.86
C THR A 8 -49.24 43.51 51.12
N VAL A 9 -48.17 43.98 51.75
CA VAL A 9 -46.81 43.94 51.17
C VAL A 9 -46.29 42.51 51.08
N LEU A 10 -46.51 41.67 52.10
CA LEU A 10 -46.14 40.26 52.08
C LEU A 10 -46.89 39.47 50.99
N GLN A 11 -48.19 39.72 50.80
CA GLN A 11 -48.94 39.12 49.69
C GLN A 11 -48.43 39.57 48.32
N ALA A 12 -48.09 40.85 48.14
CA ALA A 12 -47.56 41.35 46.87
C ALA A 12 -46.19 40.74 46.53
N ILE A 13 -45.31 40.57 47.53
CA ILE A 13 -43.99 39.93 47.35
C ILE A 13 -44.14 38.43 47.06
N THR A 14 -45.05 37.73 47.76
CA THR A 14 -45.29 36.30 47.54
C THR A 14 -45.86 36.04 46.15
N ARG A 15 -46.74 36.92 45.66
CA ARG A 15 -47.32 36.82 44.32
C ARG A 15 -46.29 37.06 43.21
N THR A 16 -45.46 38.10 43.36
CA THR A 16 -44.41 38.41 42.38
C THR A 16 -43.31 37.33 42.34
N LEU A 17 -42.97 36.72 43.49
CA LEU A 17 -42.04 35.59 43.53
C LEU A 17 -42.65 34.32 42.90
N ASN A 18 -43.91 34.01 43.17
CA ASN A 18 -44.57 32.83 42.59
C ASN A 18 -44.83 32.97 41.08
N GLU A 19 -45.19 34.17 40.59
CA GLU A 19 -45.33 34.43 39.14
C GLU A 19 -43.99 34.21 38.43
N GLY A 20 -42.87 34.70 38.98
CA GLY A 20 -41.53 34.49 38.42
C GLY A 20 -41.04 33.03 38.48
N ILE A 21 -41.41 32.26 39.51
CA ILE A 21 -41.09 30.82 39.58
C ILE A 21 -41.90 30.04 38.55
N ASN A 22 -43.19 30.33 38.42
CA ASN A 22 -44.09 29.67 37.47
C ASN A 22 -43.70 29.95 36.01
N GLU A 23 -43.26 31.18 35.69
CA GLU A 23 -42.75 31.52 34.36
C GLU A 23 -41.46 30.76 34.03
N ARG A 24 -40.52 30.69 34.99
CA ARG A 24 -39.26 29.94 34.82
C ARG A 24 -39.50 28.44 34.67
N SER A 25 -40.37 27.85 35.48
CA SER A 25 -40.70 26.42 35.36
C SER A 25 -41.38 26.13 34.02
N THR A 26 -42.27 26.99 33.57
CA THR A 26 -42.93 26.86 32.26
C THR A 26 -41.93 26.94 31.12
N MET A 27 -40.98 27.88 31.17
CA MET A 27 -39.92 28.00 30.17
C MET A 27 -39.03 26.74 30.13
N LEU A 28 -38.64 26.20 31.28
CA LEU A 28 -37.83 24.98 31.36
C LEU A 28 -38.57 23.76 30.79
N ILE A 29 -39.87 23.63 31.06
CA ILE A 29 -40.71 22.58 30.49
C ILE A 29 -40.76 22.69 28.97
N ILE A 30 -41.00 23.89 28.43
CA ILE A 30 -41.02 24.12 26.98
C ILE A 30 -39.69 23.76 26.34
N VAL A 31 -38.57 24.20 26.92
CA VAL A 31 -37.22 23.87 26.43
C VAL A 31 -36.99 22.35 26.46
N SER A 32 -37.39 21.67 27.55
CA SER A 32 -37.27 20.22 27.68
C SER A 32 -38.06 19.49 26.59
N VAL A 33 -39.31 19.92 26.32
CA VAL A 33 -40.14 19.34 25.25
C VAL A 33 -39.52 19.54 23.88
N ILE A 34 -38.96 20.72 23.59
CA ILE A 34 -38.28 21.01 22.31
C ILE A 34 -37.04 20.11 22.16
N VAL A 35 -36.21 20.00 23.21
CA VAL A 35 -35.01 19.14 23.18
C VAL A 35 -35.40 17.68 22.94
N LEU A 36 -36.41 17.18 23.66
CA LEU A 36 -36.93 15.83 23.47
C LEU A 36 -37.44 15.60 22.04
N PHE A 37 -38.18 16.57 21.50
CA PHE A 37 -38.69 16.52 20.12
C PHE A 37 -37.56 16.44 19.09
N VAL A 38 -36.50 17.25 19.24
CA VAL A 38 -35.33 17.22 18.35
C VAL A 38 -34.60 15.89 18.40
N ILE A 39 -34.44 15.30 19.59
CA ILE A 39 -33.81 13.98 19.77
C ILE A 39 -34.63 12.89 19.05
N VAL A 40 -35.94 12.85 19.30
CA VAL A 40 -36.85 11.87 18.66
C VAL A 40 -36.84 12.04 17.14
N LEU A 41 -36.92 13.28 16.64
CA LEU A 41 -36.89 13.57 15.21
C LEU A 41 -35.59 13.07 14.57
N THR A 42 -34.45 13.29 15.23
CA THR A 42 -33.14 12.86 14.74
C THR A 42 -33.04 11.33 14.67
N ILE A 43 -33.56 10.62 15.67
CA ILE A 43 -33.61 9.15 15.68
C ILE A 43 -34.49 8.63 14.53
N VAL A 44 -35.68 9.21 14.32
CA VAL A 44 -36.60 8.80 13.25
C VAL A 44 -36.00 9.04 11.87
N LEU A 45 -35.38 10.20 11.65
CA LEU A 45 -34.71 10.53 10.39
C LEU A 45 -33.53 9.61 10.12
N SER A 46 -32.74 9.29 11.16
CA SER A 46 -31.63 8.33 11.11
C SER A 46 -32.12 6.94 10.68
N LEU A 47 -33.18 6.42 11.31
CA LEU A 47 -33.76 5.11 10.97
C LEU A 47 -34.31 5.08 9.55
N ARG A 48 -35.00 6.14 9.13
CA ARG A 48 -35.56 6.25 7.77
C ARG A 48 -34.47 6.29 6.71
N ASN A 49 -33.40 7.06 6.95
CA ASN A 49 -32.26 7.12 6.03
C ASN A 49 -31.51 5.79 5.97
N ARG A 50 -31.34 5.11 7.11
CA ARG A 50 -30.72 3.78 7.16
C ARG A 50 -31.50 2.77 6.30
N ASN A 51 -32.82 2.72 6.44
CA ASN A 51 -33.66 1.80 5.65
C ASN A 51 -33.59 2.12 4.15
N ARG A 52 -33.64 3.41 3.78
CA ARG A 52 -33.48 3.82 2.38
C ARG A 52 -32.15 3.39 1.78
N ASN A 53 -31.05 3.56 2.52
CA ASN A 53 -29.72 3.17 2.07
C ASN A 53 -29.61 1.65 1.92
N ILE A 54 -30.20 0.88 2.84
CA ILE A 54 -30.25 -0.60 2.76
C ILE A 54 -31.04 -1.03 1.52
N SER A 55 -32.25 -0.50 1.31
CA SER A 55 -33.06 -0.84 0.14
C SER A 55 -32.39 -0.45 -1.18
N ALA A 56 -31.68 0.67 -1.22
CA ALA A 56 -30.91 1.09 -2.39
C ALA A 56 -29.70 0.18 -2.66
N ALA A 57 -29.00 -0.24 -1.60
CA ALA A 57 -27.90 -1.18 -1.68
C ALA A 57 -28.40 -2.57 -2.14
N GLU A 58 -29.50 -3.05 -1.60
CA GLU A 58 -30.15 -4.30 -2.00
C GLU A 58 -30.60 -4.27 -3.46
N ALA A 59 -31.23 -3.20 -3.91
CA ALA A 59 -31.61 -3.04 -5.31
C ALA A 59 -30.39 -3.03 -6.24
N SER A 60 -29.28 -2.44 -5.80
CA SER A 60 -28.02 -2.44 -6.54
C SER A 60 -27.40 -3.84 -6.57
N TYR A 61 -27.42 -4.56 -5.45
CA TYR A 61 -26.95 -5.94 -5.34
C TYR A 61 -27.71 -6.88 -6.29
N GLN A 62 -29.05 -6.79 -6.31
CA GLN A 62 -29.89 -7.55 -7.24
C GLN A 62 -29.59 -7.24 -8.71
N LYS A 63 -29.28 -5.98 -9.03
CA LYS A 63 -28.82 -5.60 -10.38
C LYS A 63 -27.48 -6.24 -10.72
N LEU A 64 -26.53 -6.27 -9.79
CA LEU A 64 -25.21 -6.87 -10.01
C LEU A 64 -25.27 -8.40 -10.18
N ILE A 65 -26.10 -9.09 -9.38
CA ILE A 65 -26.35 -10.53 -9.55
C ILE A 65 -26.79 -10.83 -10.99
N ARG A 66 -27.77 -10.08 -11.50
CA ARG A 66 -28.28 -10.26 -12.86
C ARG A 66 -27.26 -9.85 -13.92
N LYS A 67 -26.53 -8.75 -13.69
CA LYS A 67 -25.53 -8.24 -14.63
C LYS A 67 -24.38 -9.22 -14.85
N TYR A 68 -23.90 -9.84 -13.78
CA TYR A 68 -22.77 -10.78 -13.83
C TYR A 68 -23.19 -12.24 -13.98
N ASN A 69 -24.50 -12.50 -14.09
CA ASN A 69 -25.08 -13.84 -14.21
C ASN A 69 -24.52 -14.81 -13.15
N LEU A 70 -24.63 -14.40 -11.88
CA LEU A 70 -24.12 -15.21 -10.77
C LEU A 70 -24.94 -16.48 -10.61
N THR A 71 -24.24 -17.60 -10.52
CA THR A 71 -24.79 -18.95 -10.32
C THR A 71 -25.24 -19.15 -8.87
N ILE A 72 -26.01 -20.21 -8.61
CA ILE A 72 -26.47 -20.54 -7.26
C ILE A 72 -25.27 -20.78 -6.33
N LEU A 73 -24.26 -21.52 -6.77
CA LEU A 73 -23.05 -21.79 -5.99
C LEU A 73 -22.27 -20.51 -5.64
N GLU A 74 -22.16 -19.57 -6.58
CA GLU A 74 -21.52 -18.27 -6.32
C GLU A 74 -22.35 -17.42 -5.34
N MET A 75 -23.69 -17.47 -5.43
CA MET A 75 -24.57 -16.77 -4.48
C MET A 75 -24.49 -17.37 -3.07
N ASP A 76 -24.46 -18.70 -2.96
CA ASP A 76 -24.29 -19.39 -1.69
C ASP A 76 -22.95 -19.00 -1.04
N TYR A 77 -21.87 -18.97 -1.84
CA TYR A 77 -20.56 -18.51 -1.38
C TYR A 77 -20.55 -17.03 -0.93
N ILE A 78 -21.27 -16.15 -1.62
CA ILE A 78 -21.41 -14.75 -1.18
C ILE A 78 -22.14 -14.65 0.18
N GLU A 79 -23.13 -15.51 0.43
CA GLU A 79 -23.80 -15.56 1.74
C GLU A 79 -22.87 -16.13 2.83
N GLU A 80 -22.00 -17.09 2.51
CA GLU A 80 -20.94 -17.55 3.41
C GLU A 80 -19.96 -16.43 3.75
N LEU A 81 -19.46 -15.69 2.75
CA LEU A 81 -18.64 -14.50 2.96
C LEU A 81 -19.36 -13.46 3.82
N ALA A 82 -20.66 -13.25 3.58
CA ALA A 82 -21.47 -12.32 4.34
C ALA A 82 -21.58 -12.69 5.83
N ALA A 83 -21.55 -13.98 6.17
CA ALA A 83 -21.57 -14.44 7.56
C ALA A 83 -20.32 -13.99 8.36
N THR A 84 -19.20 -13.71 7.69
CA THR A 84 -17.96 -13.20 8.31
C THR A 84 -18.00 -11.69 8.62
N LEU A 85 -19.01 -10.98 8.12
CA LEU A 85 -19.13 -9.52 8.26
C LEU A 85 -19.77 -9.14 9.59
N LYS A 86 -19.37 -7.98 10.13
CA LYS A 86 -19.92 -7.46 11.40
C LYS A 86 -21.42 -7.14 11.31
N LYS A 87 -21.93 -6.79 10.13
CA LYS A 87 -23.33 -6.44 9.90
C LYS A 87 -23.85 -7.23 8.70
N PRO A 88 -25.02 -7.90 8.82
CA PRO A 88 -25.62 -8.64 7.71
C PRO A 88 -25.89 -7.76 6.47
N SER A 89 -26.19 -6.47 6.69
CA SER A 89 -26.44 -5.52 5.60
C SER A 89 -25.19 -5.18 4.78
N ASP A 90 -23.98 -5.47 5.26
CA ASP A 90 -22.75 -5.19 4.50
C ASP A 90 -22.58 -6.14 3.31
N LYS A 91 -23.37 -7.23 3.23
CA LYS A 91 -23.35 -8.16 2.11
C LYS A 91 -23.61 -7.49 0.76
N TYR A 92 -24.49 -6.47 0.74
CA TYR A 92 -24.83 -5.74 -0.47
C TYR A 92 -23.64 -4.98 -1.08
N HIS A 93 -22.58 -4.77 -0.29
CA HIS A 93 -21.36 -4.09 -0.72
C HIS A 93 -20.24 -5.05 -1.15
N LEU A 94 -20.38 -6.37 -0.93
CA LEU A 94 -19.36 -7.35 -1.31
C LEU A 94 -19.10 -7.32 -2.82
N LEU A 95 -20.15 -7.21 -3.64
CA LEU A 95 -20.05 -7.18 -5.10
C LEU A 95 -19.56 -5.84 -5.67
N GLN A 96 -19.49 -4.80 -4.84
CA GLN A 96 -19.13 -3.44 -5.27
C GLN A 96 -17.70 -3.06 -4.89
N ASN A 97 -17.14 -3.71 -3.87
CA ASN A 97 -15.90 -3.30 -3.24
C ASN A 97 -14.98 -4.50 -3.07
N SER A 98 -13.92 -4.56 -3.88
CA SER A 98 -12.93 -5.63 -3.86
C SER A 98 -12.26 -5.79 -2.49
N SER A 99 -11.92 -4.69 -1.81
CA SER A 99 -11.30 -4.76 -0.48
C SER A 99 -12.21 -5.40 0.57
N ARG A 100 -13.52 -5.14 0.52
CA ARG A 100 -14.48 -5.79 1.42
C ARG A 100 -14.65 -7.26 1.11
N PHE A 101 -14.70 -7.60 -0.17
CA PHE A 101 -14.77 -8.99 -0.63
C PHE A 101 -13.57 -9.78 -0.10
N ARG A 102 -12.35 -9.28 -0.30
CA ARG A 102 -11.12 -9.95 0.16
C ARG A 102 -10.99 -10.00 1.68
N ALA A 103 -11.41 -8.94 2.38
CA ALA A 103 -11.42 -8.95 3.84
C ALA A 103 -12.42 -9.96 4.43
N ALA A 104 -13.49 -10.30 3.69
CA ALA A 104 -14.40 -11.38 4.06
C ALA A 104 -13.80 -12.75 3.70
N GLU A 105 -13.17 -12.85 2.53
CA GLU A 105 -12.49 -14.06 2.04
C GLU A 105 -11.39 -14.52 3.01
N HIS A 106 -10.50 -13.61 3.43
CA HIS A 106 -9.43 -13.93 4.39
C HIS A 106 -9.94 -14.40 5.77
N LYS A 107 -11.21 -14.14 6.10
CA LYS A 107 -11.80 -14.62 7.35
C LYS A 107 -12.49 -15.97 7.23
N LEU A 108 -12.76 -16.42 6.00
CA LEU A 108 -13.14 -17.79 5.77
C LEU A 108 -11.85 -18.62 5.92
N ASP A 109 -11.83 -19.57 6.85
CA ASP A 109 -10.71 -20.51 7.00
C ASP A 109 -10.43 -21.23 5.66
N GLU A 110 -9.20 -21.74 5.48
CA GLU A 110 -8.68 -22.29 4.21
C GLU A 110 -9.78 -22.97 3.34
N PRO A 111 -10.16 -22.35 2.20
CA PRO A 111 -11.24 -22.88 1.38
C PRO A 111 -10.83 -24.24 0.82
N ASP A 112 -11.79 -25.15 0.72
CA ASP A 112 -11.55 -26.40 0.00
C ASP A 112 -11.24 -26.12 -1.49
N GLU A 113 -10.59 -27.07 -2.17
CA GLU A 113 -10.14 -26.92 -3.56
C GLU A 113 -11.29 -26.52 -4.50
N LYS A 114 -12.50 -27.02 -4.25
CA LYS A 114 -13.71 -26.71 -5.04
C LYS A 114 -14.18 -25.27 -4.82
N THR A 115 -14.09 -24.77 -3.61
CA THR A 115 -14.43 -23.39 -3.25
C THR A 115 -13.42 -22.43 -3.88
N GLY A 116 -12.15 -22.83 -3.99
CA GLY A 116 -11.12 -22.09 -4.71
C GLY A 116 -11.50 -21.75 -6.16
N GLU A 117 -12.00 -22.72 -6.93
CA GLU A 117 -12.45 -22.49 -8.31
C GLU A 117 -13.64 -21.52 -8.39
N ILE A 118 -14.61 -21.64 -7.46
CA ILE A 118 -15.77 -20.75 -7.38
C ILE A 118 -15.33 -19.32 -7.07
N ILE A 119 -14.39 -19.15 -6.13
CA ILE A 119 -13.82 -17.86 -5.74
C ILE A 119 -13.18 -17.17 -6.94
N GLU A 120 -12.30 -17.86 -7.66
CA GLU A 120 -11.57 -17.26 -8.79
C GLU A 120 -12.50 -16.92 -9.94
N GLY A 121 -13.47 -17.80 -10.24
CA GLY A 121 -14.53 -17.52 -11.21
C GLY A 121 -15.34 -16.27 -10.85
N LEU A 122 -15.70 -16.13 -9.57
CA LEU A 122 -16.44 -14.98 -9.06
C LEU A 122 -15.60 -13.69 -9.12
N LYS A 123 -14.33 -13.72 -8.70
CA LYS A 123 -13.41 -12.58 -8.80
C LYS A 123 -13.27 -12.09 -10.24
N LEU A 124 -13.11 -13.02 -11.18
CA LEU A 124 -13.02 -12.70 -12.61
C LEU A 124 -14.29 -12.01 -13.11
N LYS A 125 -15.48 -12.57 -12.80
CA LYS A 125 -16.77 -12.00 -13.20
C LYS A 125 -16.98 -10.59 -12.64
N LEU A 126 -16.62 -10.38 -11.38
CA LEU A 126 -16.78 -9.09 -10.70
C LEU A 126 -15.75 -8.05 -11.16
N GLY A 127 -14.74 -8.45 -11.94
CA GLY A 127 -13.62 -7.57 -12.29
C GLY A 127 -12.75 -7.25 -11.08
N PHE A 128 -12.77 -8.11 -10.06
CA PHE A 128 -11.88 -8.04 -8.88
C PHE A 128 -10.51 -8.63 -9.17
N ILE A 129 -10.19 -8.82 -10.46
CA ILE A 129 -8.86 -9.11 -10.96
C ILE A 129 -7.92 -8.11 -10.29
N SER A 130 -7.09 -8.62 -9.40
CA SER A 130 -6.05 -7.86 -8.72
C SER A 130 -5.06 -7.33 -9.75
N THR A 131 -5.33 -6.19 -10.37
CA THR A 131 -4.29 -5.39 -11.04
C THR A 131 -3.36 -4.73 -10.03
N GLN A 132 -3.81 -4.64 -8.77
CA GLN A 132 -2.96 -4.42 -7.63
C GLN A 132 -2.81 -5.75 -6.92
N SER A 133 -1.69 -6.41 -7.19
CA SER A 133 -1.14 -7.44 -6.33
C SER A 133 -1.25 -6.95 -4.89
N GLU A 134 -1.88 -7.77 -4.07
CA GLU A 134 -1.64 -7.77 -2.64
C GLU A 134 -0.13 -7.96 -2.41
N ASP A 135 0.35 -8.02 -1.18
CA ASP A 135 1.71 -8.50 -0.90
C ASP A 135 1.98 -9.97 -1.34
N GLY A 136 1.23 -10.52 -2.29
CA GLY A 136 1.31 -11.88 -2.79
C GLY A 136 2.02 -11.95 -4.15
N VAL A 137 3.17 -12.61 -4.15
CA VAL A 137 3.73 -13.36 -5.28
C VAL A 137 3.92 -12.54 -6.57
N ILE A 138 4.93 -11.68 -6.61
CA ILE A 138 5.41 -11.15 -7.90
C ILE A 138 6.12 -12.27 -8.64
N SER A 139 5.79 -12.47 -9.90
CA SER A 139 6.39 -13.50 -10.73
C SER A 139 7.34 -12.89 -11.75
N THR A 140 8.35 -13.65 -12.15
CA THR A 140 9.15 -13.31 -13.34
C THR A 140 8.30 -13.19 -14.62
N SER A 141 7.09 -13.74 -14.66
CA SER A 141 6.14 -13.53 -15.77
C SER A 141 5.67 -12.08 -15.91
N ASP A 142 5.81 -11.29 -14.84
CA ASP A 142 5.42 -9.88 -14.81
C ASP A 142 6.53 -8.95 -15.35
N LEU A 143 7.72 -9.50 -15.61
CA LEU A 143 8.84 -8.76 -16.17
C LEU A 143 8.62 -8.47 -17.65
N GLN A 144 9.25 -7.42 -18.15
CA GLN A 144 9.11 -6.98 -19.54
C GLN A 144 10.31 -7.40 -20.38
N GLN A 145 10.06 -7.78 -21.64
CA GLN A 145 11.12 -7.95 -22.61
C GLN A 145 11.94 -6.64 -22.76
N GLY A 146 13.25 -6.75 -22.75
CA GLY A 146 14.18 -5.62 -22.77
C GLY A 146 14.50 -5.03 -21.38
N GLN A 147 13.85 -5.51 -20.32
CA GLN A 147 14.10 -5.01 -18.97
C GLN A 147 15.50 -5.38 -18.51
N GLN A 148 16.25 -4.36 -18.06
CA GLN A 148 17.58 -4.53 -17.49
C GLN A 148 17.47 -5.09 -16.06
N VAL A 149 18.23 -6.14 -15.78
CA VAL A 149 18.25 -6.86 -14.50
C VAL A 149 19.69 -7.17 -14.10
N SER A 150 19.94 -7.45 -12.82
CA SER A 150 21.23 -7.99 -12.35
C SER A 150 21.07 -9.47 -12.03
N VAL A 151 22.00 -10.30 -12.48
CA VAL A 151 22.04 -11.72 -12.15
C VAL A 151 23.28 -12.01 -11.32
N PHE A 152 23.10 -12.67 -10.19
CA PHE A 152 24.19 -13.09 -9.31
C PHE A 152 24.33 -14.62 -9.34
N TYR A 153 25.55 -15.11 -9.45
CA TYR A 153 25.90 -16.51 -9.23
C TYR A 153 27.12 -16.59 -8.31
N GLY A 154 26.92 -17.13 -7.10
CA GLY A 154 27.93 -17.01 -6.04
C GLY A 154 28.17 -15.54 -5.68
N SER A 155 29.42 -15.08 -5.83
CA SER A 155 29.84 -13.70 -5.55
C SER A 155 29.94 -12.80 -6.79
N GLU A 156 29.75 -13.35 -8.00
CA GLU A 156 29.87 -12.59 -9.24
C GLU A 156 28.51 -11.98 -9.62
N GLU A 157 28.53 -10.73 -10.06
CA GLU A 157 27.37 -9.99 -10.57
C GLU A 157 27.51 -9.79 -12.08
N LEU A 158 26.46 -10.09 -12.82
CA LEU A 158 26.36 -9.84 -14.26
C LEU A 158 25.25 -8.86 -14.56
N ALA A 159 25.57 -7.89 -15.42
CA ALA A 159 24.57 -7.11 -16.11
C ALA A 159 23.81 -8.02 -17.08
N ALA A 160 22.48 -7.98 -17.03
CA ALA A 160 21.63 -8.86 -17.80
C ALA A 160 20.37 -8.14 -18.32
N GLU A 161 19.71 -8.76 -19.28
CA GLU A 161 18.49 -8.25 -19.89
C GLU A 161 17.49 -9.38 -20.10
N ILE A 162 16.20 -9.12 -19.84
CA ILE A 162 15.13 -10.05 -20.15
C ILE A 162 14.97 -10.14 -21.68
N TYR A 163 15.42 -11.24 -22.28
CA TYR A 163 15.36 -11.44 -23.73
C TYR A 163 13.95 -11.79 -24.22
N SER A 164 13.23 -12.62 -23.47
CA SER A 164 11.83 -12.95 -23.75
C SER A 164 11.11 -13.48 -22.50
N VAL A 165 9.80 -13.28 -22.46
CA VAL A 165 8.90 -13.81 -21.43
C VAL A 165 7.81 -14.58 -22.16
N ALA A 166 7.86 -15.90 -22.09
CA ALA A 166 6.85 -16.78 -22.67
C ALA A 166 5.85 -17.22 -21.57
N GLU A 167 4.87 -18.04 -21.91
CA GLU A 167 3.85 -18.52 -20.95
C GLU A 167 4.45 -19.38 -19.81
N MET A 168 5.48 -20.17 -20.12
CA MET A 168 6.03 -21.18 -19.20
C MET A 168 7.44 -20.85 -18.70
N ASN A 169 8.14 -19.91 -19.33
CA ASN A 169 9.52 -19.62 -19.03
C ASN A 169 9.91 -18.17 -19.34
N ILE A 170 10.99 -17.76 -18.69
CA ILE A 170 11.69 -16.50 -18.96
C ILE A 170 13.06 -16.82 -19.53
N THR A 171 13.48 -16.05 -20.54
CA THR A 171 14.83 -16.15 -21.12
C THR A 171 15.59 -14.87 -20.82
N ILE A 172 16.79 -15.03 -20.27
CA ILE A 172 17.64 -13.93 -19.82
C ILE A 172 18.94 -13.96 -20.63
N LYS A 173 19.38 -12.79 -21.10
CA LYS A 173 20.63 -12.58 -21.79
C LYS A 173 21.64 -11.95 -20.84
N CYS A 174 22.76 -12.63 -20.65
CA CYS A 174 23.87 -12.19 -19.82
C CYS A 174 25.12 -12.06 -20.69
N PRO A 175 25.37 -10.90 -21.32
CA PRO A 175 26.57 -10.69 -22.12
C PRO A 175 27.83 -10.61 -21.24
N GLY A 176 28.96 -11.08 -21.76
CA GLY A 176 30.27 -10.86 -21.11
C GLY A 176 30.56 -11.77 -19.91
N GLN A 177 30.00 -12.98 -19.88
CA GLN A 177 30.28 -13.97 -18.83
C GLN A 177 31.76 -14.38 -18.86
N THR A 178 32.46 -14.18 -17.75
CA THR A 178 33.81 -14.74 -17.53
C THR A 178 33.74 -16.23 -17.16
N VAL A 179 32.72 -16.61 -16.40
CA VAL A 179 32.42 -17.98 -16.02
C VAL A 179 31.05 -18.36 -16.57
N PRO A 180 30.95 -19.45 -17.36
CA PRO A 180 29.67 -19.85 -17.93
C PRO A 180 28.69 -20.30 -16.84
N VAL A 181 27.47 -19.78 -16.90
CA VAL A 181 26.36 -20.26 -16.08
C VAL A 181 26.10 -21.74 -16.38
N THR A 182 25.85 -22.54 -15.35
CA THR A 182 25.52 -23.97 -15.49
C THR A 182 24.14 -24.29 -14.90
N ALA A 183 23.47 -25.32 -15.43
CA ALA A 183 22.13 -25.71 -14.99
C ALA A 183 22.06 -26.23 -13.54
N ALA A 184 23.20 -26.58 -12.94
CA ALA A 184 23.28 -27.03 -11.55
C ALA A 184 23.30 -25.87 -10.54
N GLN A 185 23.48 -24.63 -11.00
CA GLN A 185 23.62 -23.45 -10.13
C GLN A 185 22.28 -22.76 -9.91
N GLU A 186 22.07 -22.31 -8.66
CA GLU A 186 21.00 -21.37 -8.35
C GLU A 186 21.49 -19.94 -8.60
N LEU A 187 20.70 -19.19 -9.35
CA LEU A 187 20.98 -17.80 -9.70
C LEU A 187 20.05 -16.89 -8.91
N ARG A 188 20.55 -15.74 -8.49
CA ARG A 188 19.72 -14.69 -7.89
C ARG A 188 19.53 -13.56 -8.90
N LEU A 189 18.32 -13.36 -9.38
CA LEU A 189 17.95 -12.27 -10.28
C LEU A 189 17.34 -11.12 -9.49
N ILE A 190 17.86 -9.91 -9.69
CA ILE A 190 17.34 -8.68 -9.10
C ILE A 190 16.75 -7.82 -10.21
N ALA A 191 15.44 -7.57 -10.12
CA ALA A 191 14.72 -6.68 -11.03
C ALA A 191 14.16 -5.47 -10.29
N ILE A 192 14.11 -4.32 -10.97
CA ILE A 192 13.43 -3.12 -10.47
C ILE A 192 12.05 -3.07 -11.12
N SER A 193 11.00 -3.17 -10.30
CA SER A 193 9.60 -3.04 -10.73
C SER A 193 8.80 -2.22 -9.73
N ASP A 194 7.92 -1.36 -10.21
CA ASP A 194 6.97 -0.58 -9.41
C ASP A 194 7.61 0.25 -8.28
N GLY A 195 8.84 0.72 -8.53
CA GLY A 195 9.62 1.43 -7.52
C GLY A 195 9.98 0.54 -6.32
N GLY A 196 10.14 -0.76 -6.54
CA GLY A 196 10.61 -1.82 -5.63
C GLY A 196 11.82 -2.57 -6.23
N PHE A 197 12.69 -3.14 -5.40
CA PHE A 197 13.57 -4.23 -5.83
C PHE A 197 12.88 -5.56 -5.59
N ARG A 198 13.02 -6.48 -6.53
CA ARG A 198 12.46 -7.82 -6.47
C ARG A 198 13.58 -8.82 -6.68
N VAL A 199 13.71 -9.77 -5.76
CA VAL A 199 14.72 -10.81 -5.80
C VAL A 199 14.06 -12.13 -6.13
N PHE A 200 14.53 -12.77 -7.20
CA PHE A 200 14.06 -14.08 -7.67
C PHE A 200 15.21 -15.09 -7.60
N PHE A 201 14.93 -16.31 -7.17
CA PHE A 201 15.87 -17.42 -7.25
C PHE A 201 15.51 -18.31 -8.44
N LEU A 202 16.45 -18.49 -9.35
CA LEU A 202 16.27 -19.14 -10.64
C LEU A 202 17.18 -20.36 -10.77
N ARG A 203 16.71 -21.37 -11.48
CA ARG A 203 17.51 -22.56 -11.83
C ARG A 203 17.42 -22.78 -13.33
N PRO A 204 18.47 -22.43 -14.09
CA PRO A 204 18.44 -22.54 -15.54
C PRO A 204 18.15 -23.97 -16.02
N ASP A 205 17.22 -24.13 -16.95
CA ASP A 205 16.91 -25.42 -17.58
C ASP A 205 17.64 -25.59 -18.92
N LYS A 206 17.80 -24.49 -19.66
CA LYS A 206 18.43 -24.46 -20.99
C LYS A 206 19.42 -23.32 -21.06
N ILE A 207 20.65 -23.62 -21.51
CA ILE A 207 21.72 -22.63 -21.66
C ILE A 207 22.27 -22.72 -23.08
N LYS A 208 22.37 -21.57 -23.76
CA LYS A 208 22.88 -21.47 -25.12
C LYS A 208 23.70 -20.18 -25.27
N GLY A 209 25.01 -20.29 -25.05
CA GLY A 209 25.92 -19.14 -25.04
C GLY A 209 25.52 -18.16 -23.94
N ASP A 210 25.30 -16.90 -24.29
CA ASP A 210 24.95 -15.83 -23.35
C ASP A 210 23.47 -15.86 -22.91
N LEU A 211 22.69 -16.82 -23.40
CA LEU A 211 21.27 -16.96 -23.07
C LEU A 211 21.06 -18.13 -22.13
N PHE A 212 20.26 -17.92 -21.09
CA PHE A 212 19.68 -19.01 -20.33
C PHE A 212 18.16 -18.84 -20.17
N SER A 213 17.46 -19.97 -20.15
CA SER A 213 16.04 -20.06 -19.88
C SER A 213 15.82 -20.69 -18.52
N THR A 214 14.72 -20.34 -17.87
CA THR A 214 14.28 -20.90 -16.60
C THR A 214 12.75 -20.83 -16.54
N PRO A 215 12.06 -21.78 -15.88
CA PRO A 215 10.66 -21.63 -15.51
C PRO A 215 10.43 -20.34 -14.73
N HIS A 216 9.20 -19.84 -14.75
CA HIS A 216 8.86 -18.68 -13.94
C HIS A 216 9.08 -18.96 -12.46
N ALA A 217 9.69 -17.99 -11.78
CA ALA A 217 9.85 -17.99 -10.33
C ALA A 217 9.06 -16.85 -9.70
N THR A 218 8.62 -17.09 -8.47
CA THR A 218 8.09 -16.07 -7.58
C THR A 218 9.24 -15.32 -6.90
N ALA A 219 9.05 -14.01 -6.69
CA ALA A 219 9.95 -13.18 -5.92
C ALA A 219 10.00 -13.70 -4.47
N ALA A 220 11.17 -14.14 -4.04
CA ALA A 220 11.39 -14.63 -2.69
C ALA A 220 11.45 -13.49 -1.67
N GLU A 221 11.97 -12.34 -2.11
CA GLU A 221 12.03 -11.14 -1.30
C GLU A 221 11.46 -9.97 -2.08
N THR A 222 10.51 -9.30 -1.45
CA THR A 222 10.05 -7.98 -1.86
C THR A 222 10.61 -7.01 -0.84
N GLU A 223 11.71 -6.36 -1.19
CA GLU A 223 12.15 -5.21 -0.42
C GLU A 223 11.30 -4.02 -0.88
N LYS A 224 10.15 -3.83 -0.20
CA LYS A 224 9.35 -2.62 -0.38
C LYS A 224 10.26 -1.45 -0.10
N ILE A 225 10.35 -0.56 -1.08
CA ILE A 225 11.04 0.72 -0.93
C ILE A 225 10.17 1.61 -0.03
N ASN A 226 10.22 1.33 1.26
CA ASN A 226 9.57 2.11 2.28
C ASN A 226 10.52 3.23 2.70
N THR A 227 10.66 4.21 1.81
CA THR A 227 10.57 5.64 2.13
C THR A 227 10.95 6.44 0.89
N LYS A 228 10.03 7.29 0.43
CA LYS A 228 10.43 8.58 -0.16
C LYS A 228 11.06 9.40 0.97
N ILE A 229 12.28 9.04 1.33
CA ILE A 229 13.10 9.82 2.24
C ILE A 229 13.41 11.11 1.46
N HIS A 230 12.97 12.26 1.96
CA HIS A 230 13.45 13.56 1.49
C HIS A 230 14.62 14.00 2.36
N ILE A 231 15.62 13.14 2.51
CA ILE A 231 16.88 13.50 3.16
C ILE A 231 17.78 14.11 2.09
N THR A 232 18.16 15.36 2.32
CA THR A 232 19.27 15.99 1.61
C THR A 232 20.55 15.41 2.20
N ALA A 233 21.36 14.78 1.36
CA ALA A 233 22.69 14.34 1.75
C ALA A 233 23.74 15.20 1.07
N GLU A 234 24.81 15.46 1.79
CA GLU A 234 26.03 16.02 1.21
C GLU A 234 26.88 14.85 0.74
N VAL A 235 27.25 14.87 -0.54
CA VAL A 235 28.11 13.84 -1.11
C VAL A 235 29.39 14.50 -1.61
N PHE A 236 30.51 13.93 -1.16
CA PHE A 236 31.85 14.33 -1.55
C PHE A 236 32.46 13.21 -2.38
N ARG A 237 33.26 13.56 -3.38
CA ARG A 237 34.15 12.58 -4.01
C ARG A 237 35.35 12.37 -3.09
N ASP A 238 35.95 11.19 -3.12
CA ASP A 238 37.13 10.91 -2.29
C ASP A 238 38.27 11.90 -2.57
N ASP A 239 38.44 12.32 -3.83
CA ASP A 239 39.53 13.20 -4.27
C ASP A 239 39.27 14.71 -4.07
N ASP A 240 38.05 15.09 -3.66
CA ASP A 240 37.60 16.48 -3.71
C ASP A 240 37.04 16.92 -2.34
N GLU A 241 37.91 17.49 -1.49
CA GLU A 241 37.51 17.99 -0.17
C GLU A 241 36.78 19.34 -0.23
N VAL A 242 36.85 20.04 -1.35
CA VAL A 242 36.51 21.47 -1.41
C VAL A 242 35.06 21.72 -1.85
N SER A 243 34.44 20.79 -2.58
CA SER A 243 33.11 21.00 -3.15
C SER A 243 32.12 19.89 -2.81
N ALA A 244 31.36 20.09 -1.73
CA ALA A 244 30.16 19.29 -1.46
C ALA A 244 29.10 19.60 -2.52
N SER A 245 28.63 18.58 -3.24
CA SER A 245 27.41 18.72 -4.02
C SER A 245 26.23 18.25 -3.17
N ALA A 246 25.14 19.02 -3.16
CA ALA A 246 23.91 18.62 -2.47
C ALA A 246 23.17 17.61 -3.34
N PHE A 247 23.02 16.38 -2.86
CA PHE A 247 22.24 15.35 -3.53
C PHE A 247 20.98 15.06 -2.76
N LYS A 248 19.92 14.74 -3.50
CA LYS A 248 18.69 14.27 -2.88
C LYS A 248 18.71 12.75 -2.90
N LEU A 249 18.75 12.14 -1.73
CA LEU A 249 18.50 10.70 -1.63
C LEU A 249 17.06 10.45 -2.08
N VAL A 250 16.91 9.59 -3.06
CA VAL A 250 15.62 9.14 -3.55
C VAL A 250 15.25 7.83 -2.87
N MET A 251 16.26 7.05 -2.48
CA MET A 251 16.11 5.72 -1.92
C MET A 251 17.34 5.34 -1.10
N LEU A 252 17.12 4.54 -0.05
CA LEU A 252 18.14 4.00 0.83
C LEU A 252 17.82 2.53 1.12
N SER A 253 18.81 1.65 1.05
CA SER A 253 18.76 0.24 1.49
C SER A 253 19.95 -0.06 2.38
N GLU A 254 20.04 -1.28 2.92
CA GLU A 254 21.18 -1.70 3.75
C GLU A 254 22.51 -1.68 2.98
N ASN A 255 22.46 -1.95 1.67
CA ASN A 255 23.64 -2.13 0.83
C ASN A 255 23.97 -0.92 -0.06
N GLY A 256 23.11 0.11 -0.08
CA GLY A 256 23.30 1.22 -0.99
C GLY A 256 22.17 2.24 -0.98
N ALA A 257 22.20 3.10 -2.00
CA ALA A 257 21.20 4.15 -2.16
C ALA A 257 21.02 4.52 -3.63
N PHE A 258 19.94 5.24 -3.92
CA PHE A 258 19.86 6.04 -5.14
C PHE A 258 19.92 7.51 -4.78
N ILE A 259 20.87 8.20 -5.40
CA ILE A 259 21.04 9.63 -5.26
C ILE A 259 20.61 10.31 -6.56
N ARG A 260 19.79 11.36 -6.44
CA ARG A 260 19.50 12.27 -7.54
C ARG A 260 20.56 13.36 -7.54
N TYR A 261 21.20 13.55 -8.69
CA TYR A 261 22.26 14.52 -8.89
C TYR A 261 21.80 15.69 -9.75
N ALA A 262 22.38 16.87 -9.53
CA ALA A 262 22.00 18.09 -10.25
C ALA A 262 22.94 18.40 -11.43
N ASN A 263 24.20 17.94 -11.38
CA ASN A 263 25.23 18.28 -12.36
C ASN A 263 25.88 17.04 -12.96
N ASP A 264 26.32 17.17 -14.21
CA ASP A 264 27.08 16.16 -14.94
C ASP A 264 28.43 15.90 -14.26
N GLY A 265 28.80 14.63 -14.18
CA GLY A 265 30.19 14.25 -13.88
C GLY A 265 30.36 13.10 -12.91
N LEU A 266 29.30 12.52 -12.35
CA LEU A 266 29.45 11.20 -11.74
C LEU A 266 29.70 10.18 -12.86
N SER A 267 30.60 9.24 -12.62
CA SER A 267 30.85 8.09 -13.48
C SER A 267 30.77 6.80 -12.67
N PRO A 268 30.35 5.67 -13.25
CA PRO A 268 30.51 4.36 -12.60
C PRO A 268 31.96 4.13 -12.17
N GLY A 269 32.16 3.69 -10.93
CA GLY A 269 33.47 3.53 -10.27
C GLY A 269 33.88 4.72 -9.40
N ASP A 270 33.20 5.86 -9.49
CA ASP A 270 33.49 7.00 -8.60
C ASP A 270 33.25 6.63 -7.14
N ARG A 271 34.21 6.96 -6.28
CA ARG A 271 34.09 6.77 -4.83
C ARG A 271 33.55 8.02 -4.16
N LEU A 272 32.57 7.80 -3.29
CA LEU A 272 31.75 8.83 -2.67
C LEU A 272 31.77 8.68 -1.14
N ARG A 273 31.75 9.81 -0.45
CA ARG A 273 31.47 9.91 0.99
C ARG A 273 30.13 10.60 1.18
N ILE A 274 29.16 9.89 1.76
CA ILE A 274 27.78 10.33 1.90
C ILE A 274 27.51 10.70 3.36
N PHE A 275 27.04 11.93 3.61
CA PHE A 275 26.68 12.43 4.94
C PHE A 275 25.16 12.63 5.04
N PHE A 276 24.50 11.90 5.94
CA PHE A 276 23.04 11.83 6.04
C PHE A 276 22.37 12.89 6.94
N ALA A 277 23.13 13.79 7.57
CA ALA A 277 22.63 14.65 8.66
C ALA A 277 22.85 16.17 8.47
N GLY A 278 23.27 16.65 7.30
CA GLY A 278 23.47 18.08 7.02
C GLY A 278 24.56 18.80 7.84
N ASP A 279 25.29 18.09 8.70
CA ASP A 279 26.47 18.60 9.43
C ASP A 279 27.65 17.62 9.22
N HIS A 280 28.35 17.74 8.09
CA HIS A 280 29.53 16.91 7.76
C HIS A 280 30.68 17.04 8.79
N LYS A 281 30.63 18.03 9.68
CA LYS A 281 31.64 18.19 10.75
C LYS A 281 31.41 17.26 11.94
N LYS A 282 30.21 16.67 12.08
CA LYS A 282 29.84 15.84 13.24
C LYS A 282 29.36 14.43 12.88
N ALA A 283 29.01 14.19 11.61
CA ALA A 283 28.53 12.90 11.15
C ALA A 283 29.67 12.06 10.56
N ASN A 284 29.65 10.75 10.83
CA ASN A 284 30.53 9.80 10.14
C ASN A 284 30.03 9.62 8.69
N PRO A 285 30.88 9.80 7.68
CA PRO A 285 30.49 9.52 6.30
C PRO A 285 30.27 8.03 6.10
N VAL A 286 29.32 7.69 5.22
CA VAL A 286 29.22 6.35 4.63
C VAL A 286 29.97 6.36 3.31
N SER A 287 31.01 5.54 3.23
CA SER A 287 31.72 5.30 1.97
C SER A 287 30.83 4.53 1.01
N ALA A 288 30.79 4.97 -0.25
CA ALA A 288 30.01 4.38 -1.31
C ALA A 288 30.76 4.42 -2.64
N GLU A 289 30.34 3.59 -3.58
CA GLU A 289 30.84 3.58 -4.95
C GLU A 289 29.66 3.70 -5.92
N VAL A 290 29.80 4.54 -6.95
CA VAL A 290 28.80 4.64 -8.00
C VAL A 290 28.84 3.38 -8.85
N VAL A 291 27.75 2.60 -8.83
CA VAL A 291 27.65 1.36 -9.62
C VAL A 291 27.05 1.64 -10.98
N LYS A 292 26.03 2.50 -11.04
CA LYS A 292 25.27 2.76 -12.26
C LYS A 292 24.71 4.17 -12.29
N ILE A 293 24.62 4.74 -13.48
CA ILE A 293 24.05 6.06 -13.71
C ILE A 293 22.93 5.97 -14.75
N SER A 294 21.88 6.74 -14.52
CA SER A 294 20.80 6.98 -15.46
C SER A 294 20.73 8.48 -15.73
N GLU A 295 21.32 8.91 -16.84
CA GLU A 295 21.35 10.32 -17.27
C GLU A 295 19.94 10.86 -17.48
N GLU A 296 19.08 10.11 -18.18
CA GLU A 296 17.67 10.50 -18.44
C GLU A 296 16.91 10.85 -17.16
N LYS A 297 17.21 10.15 -16.05
CA LYS A 297 16.52 10.32 -14.77
C LYS A 297 17.33 11.15 -13.77
N MET A 298 18.55 11.54 -14.11
CA MET A 298 19.53 12.18 -13.22
C MET A 298 19.71 11.40 -11.91
N LEU A 299 19.82 10.07 -12.00
CA LEU A 299 19.94 9.16 -10.86
C LEU A 299 21.25 8.37 -10.93
N ALA A 300 21.93 8.26 -9.79
CA ALA A 300 23.05 7.35 -9.60
C ALA A 300 22.69 6.29 -8.54
N ALA A 301 22.92 5.04 -8.87
CA ALA A 301 22.90 3.92 -7.93
C ALA A 301 24.27 3.83 -7.28
N VAL A 302 24.30 3.87 -5.95
CA VAL A 302 25.53 3.81 -5.17
C VAL A 302 25.47 2.60 -4.24
N LYS A 303 26.59 1.88 -4.12
CA LYS A 303 26.75 0.73 -3.21
C LYS A 303 27.63 1.13 -2.05
N PHE A 304 27.25 0.82 -0.82
CA PHE A 304 28.06 1.14 0.36
C PHE A 304 29.27 0.22 0.46
N THR A 305 30.44 0.79 0.76
CA THR A 305 31.74 0.11 0.72
C THR A 305 32.41 0.00 2.10
N GLY A 306 31.69 0.24 3.20
CA GLY A 306 32.28 0.24 4.55
C GLY A 306 31.33 -0.01 5.73
N ALA A 307 30.14 -0.60 5.51
CA ALA A 307 29.12 -0.74 6.57
C ALA A 307 29.33 -1.90 7.58
N HIS A 308 30.50 -2.55 7.57
CA HIS A 308 30.85 -3.62 8.51
C HIS A 308 32.17 -3.32 9.23
N GLN A 309 32.12 -2.42 10.21
CA GLN A 309 33.02 -2.43 11.37
C GLN A 309 32.23 -2.13 12.64
#